data_AF-A0A967XAA5-F1
#
_entry.id   AF-A0A967XAA5-F1
#
_cell.length_a   1.000
_cell.length_b   1.000
_cell.length_c   1.000
_cell.angle_alpha   90.00
_cell.angle_beta   90.00
_cell.angle_gamma   90.00
#
_symmetry.space_group_name_H-M   'P 1'
#
loop_
_entity.id
_entity.type
_entity.pdbx_description
1 polymer ?
#
loop_
_entity_poly.entity_id
_entity_poly.type
_entity_poly.pdbx_seq_one_letter_code
_entity_poly.pdbx_strand_id
1 'polypeptide(L)'
;MTPPILITLFRFASAPVLLVLAWQERPTAFVILLAAAFVSDALDGYLARRLGYASDFGAKLDSLCDLAVYITIPLGAWWLWPELVRREAPYFATLVACFVGPGLAALAKFGRLATYHTWLVKAAVFVTGSGLLVLFAGGPAWPFHAAVPVCVLAALEEVAITWMLPEPRANVPSLWHAMRPRH
;
A
#
# COMPACT_ATOMS: atom_id res chain seq x y z
N MET A 1 -10.96 21.14 13.63
CA MET A 1 -10.09 20.24 12.82
C MET A 1 -11.01 19.31 12.06
N THR A 2 -10.86 19.18 10.74
CA THR A 2 -11.72 18.27 9.96
C THR A 2 -11.39 16.82 10.33
N PRO A 3 -12.38 15.91 10.41
CA PRO A 3 -12.16 14.50 10.76
C PRO A 3 -11.01 13.79 10.00
N PRO A 4 -10.78 14.07 8.70
CA PRO A 4 -9.68 13.45 7.95
C PRO A 4 -8.29 13.78 8.50
N ILE A 5 -8.05 15.02 8.93
CA ILE A 5 -6.73 15.45 9.42
C ILE A 5 -6.33 14.70 10.70
N LEU A 6 -7.29 14.37 11.56
CA LEU A 6 -7.01 13.61 12.79
C LEU A 6 -6.57 12.17 12.48
N ILE A 7 -7.13 11.56 11.43
CA ILE A 7 -6.80 10.20 11.02
C ILE A 7 -5.41 10.15 10.35
N THR A 8 -5.10 11.13 9.50
CA THR A 8 -3.76 11.29 8.92
C THR A 8 -2.70 11.52 10.02
N LEU A 9 -2.99 12.37 11.01
CA LEU A 9 -2.08 12.60 12.14
C LEU A 9 -1.88 11.35 13.01
N PHE A 10 -2.93 10.55 13.20
CA PHE A 10 -2.82 9.27 13.88
C PHE A 10 -1.85 8.33 13.16
N ARG A 11 -1.92 8.21 11.82
CA ARG A 11 -0.96 7.41 11.03
C ARG A 11 0.46 7.96 11.15
N PHE A 12 0.62 9.29 11.06
CA PHE A 12 1.92 9.93 11.23
C PHE A 12 2.57 9.59 12.57
N ALA A 13 1.80 9.64 13.65
CA ALA A 13 2.26 9.28 14.99
C ALA A 13 2.46 7.76 15.15
N SER A 14 1.69 6.94 14.42
CA SER A 14 1.78 5.48 14.50
C SER A 14 3.10 4.95 13.96
N ALA A 15 3.64 5.54 12.89
CA ALA A 15 4.91 5.09 12.29
C ALA A 15 6.10 5.05 13.29
N PRO A 16 6.48 6.12 14.01
CA PRO A 16 7.55 6.06 14.99
C PRO A 16 7.21 5.14 16.18
N VAL A 17 5.94 5.09 16.61
CA VAL A 17 5.52 4.21 17.70
C VAL A 17 5.65 2.73 17.30
N LEU A 18 5.30 2.37 16.06
CA LEU A 18 5.51 1.02 15.53
C LEU A 18 6.98 0.61 15.58
N LEU A 19 7.90 1.50 15.19
CA LEU A 19 9.34 1.22 15.27
C LEU A 19 9.81 1.06 16.72
N VAL A 20 9.33 1.90 17.65
CA VAL A 20 9.66 1.76 19.08
C VAL A 20 9.13 0.44 19.64
N LEU A 21 7.90 0.05 19.28
CA LEU A 21 7.32 -1.22 19.71
C LEU A 21 8.09 -2.43 19.16
N ALA A 22 8.53 -2.34 17.90
CA ALA A 22 9.37 -3.36 17.30
C ALA A 22 10.74 -3.45 17.97
N TRP A 23 11.37 -2.31 18.26
CA TRP A 23 12.65 -2.23 18.98
C TRP A 23 12.56 -2.77 20.42
N GLN A 24 11.43 -2.56 21.09
CA GLN A 24 11.16 -3.09 22.43
C GLN A 24 10.67 -4.54 22.43
N GLU A 25 10.71 -5.23 21.28
CA GLU A 25 10.27 -6.62 21.14
C GLU A 25 8.82 -6.84 21.63
N ARG A 26 7.91 -5.93 21.29
CA ARG A 26 6.47 -6.01 21.66
C ARG A 26 5.59 -6.40 20.47
N PRO A 27 5.62 -7.67 20.01
CA PRO A 27 4.95 -8.11 18.79
C PRO A 27 3.43 -7.92 18.83
N THR A 28 2.77 -8.23 19.94
CA THR A 28 1.31 -8.09 20.06
C THR A 28 0.86 -6.63 19.93
N ALA A 29 1.56 -5.72 20.61
CA ALA A 29 1.26 -4.29 20.54
C ALA A 29 1.53 -3.74 19.13
N PHE A 30 2.60 -4.21 18.48
CA PHE A 30 2.92 -3.86 17.10
C PHE A 30 1.79 -4.26 16.14
N VAL A 31 1.32 -5.51 16.21
CA VAL A 31 0.24 -5.99 15.33
C VAL A 31 -1.07 -5.24 15.56
N ILE A 32 -1.43 -4.98 16.83
CA ILE A 32 -2.64 -4.21 17.17
C ILE A 32 -2.57 -2.80 16.59
N LEU A 33 -1.44 -2.11 16.77
CA LEU A 33 -1.27 -0.75 16.25
C LEU A 33 -1.24 -0.73 14.72
N LEU A 34 -0.58 -1.72 14.09
CA LEU A 34 -0.54 -1.85 12.65
C LEU A 34 -1.94 -2.10 12.07
N ALA A 35 -2.74 -2.96 12.70
CA ALA A 35 -4.12 -3.19 12.33
C ALA A 35 -4.96 -1.91 12.45
N ALA A 36 -4.79 -1.17 13.55
CA ALA A 36 -5.45 0.13 13.73
C ALA A 36 -5.05 1.14 12.66
N ALA A 37 -3.78 1.17 12.24
CA ALA A 37 -3.30 2.04 11.16
C ALA A 37 -3.94 1.70 9.80
N PHE A 38 -4.01 0.41 9.45
CA PHE A 38 -4.66 -0.03 8.20
C PHE A 38 -6.17 0.24 8.18
N VAL A 39 -6.87 -0.01 9.28
CA VAL A 39 -8.30 0.32 9.39
C VAL A 39 -8.51 1.84 9.28
N SER A 40 -7.64 2.62 9.91
CA SER A 40 -7.68 4.09 9.86
C SER A 40 -7.53 4.63 8.43
N ASP A 41 -6.58 4.11 7.66
CA ASP A 41 -6.40 4.48 6.24
C ASP A 41 -7.67 4.18 5.41
N ALA A 42 -8.22 2.98 5.55
CA ALA A 42 -9.43 2.59 4.83
C ALA A 42 -10.64 3.49 5.16
N LEU A 43 -10.77 3.89 6.43
CA LEU A 43 -11.81 4.80 6.91
C LEU A 43 -11.61 6.22 6.39
N ASP A 44 -10.38 6.74 6.37
CA ASP A 44 -10.09 8.08 5.87
C ASP A 44 -10.40 8.18 4.37
N GLY A 45 -9.93 7.20 3.59
CA GLY A 45 -10.25 7.11 2.16
C GLY A 45 -11.76 7.01 1.90
N TYR A 46 -12.53 6.37 2.79
CA TYR A 46 -13.99 6.34 2.70
C TYR A 46 -14.63 7.69 3.02
N LEU A 47 -14.22 8.33 4.13
CA LEU A 47 -14.77 9.60 4.59
C LEU A 47 -14.44 10.76 3.65
N ALA A 48 -13.20 10.84 3.15
CA ALA A 48 -12.78 11.84 2.19
C ALA A 48 -13.63 11.79 0.91
N ARG A 49 -13.93 10.58 0.40
CA ARG A 49 -14.81 10.38 -0.77
C ARG A 49 -16.25 10.79 -0.51
N ARG A 50 -16.78 10.54 0.70
CA ARG A 50 -18.17 10.85 1.05
C ARG A 50 -18.40 12.33 1.32
N LEU A 51 -17.43 13.01 1.92
CA LEU A 51 -17.59 14.37 2.41
C LEU A 51 -17.08 15.43 1.42
N GLY A 52 -16.40 15.04 0.34
CA GLY A 52 -15.92 15.96 -0.69
C GLY A 52 -14.78 16.89 -0.25
N TYR A 53 -14.24 16.71 0.96
CA TYR A 53 -13.14 17.51 1.52
C TYR A 53 -11.79 16.87 1.20
N ALA A 54 -11.44 16.78 -0.09
CA ALA A 54 -10.07 16.48 -0.50
C ALA A 54 -9.34 17.81 -0.74
N SER A 55 -8.42 18.17 0.15
CA SER A 55 -7.50 19.29 -0.09
C SER A 55 -6.16 18.76 -0.61
N ASP A 56 -5.52 19.49 -1.52
CA ASP A 56 -4.22 19.09 -2.09
C ASP A 56 -3.14 18.93 -1.01
N PHE A 57 -3.17 19.77 0.02
CA PHE A 57 -2.27 19.67 1.17
C PHE A 57 -2.52 18.40 1.97
N GLY A 58 -3.79 18.10 2.27
CA GLY A 58 -4.18 16.89 2.98
C GLY A 58 -3.74 15.63 2.24
N ALA A 59 -3.98 15.56 0.93
CA ALA A 59 -3.60 14.41 0.10
C ALA A 59 -2.08 14.18 0.07
N LYS A 60 -1.27 15.25 0.00
CA LYS A 60 0.19 15.15 0.06
C LYS A 60 0.69 14.67 1.42
N LEU A 61 0.13 15.21 2.51
CA LEU A 61 0.47 14.80 3.86
C LEU A 61 0.09 13.33 4.08
N ASP A 62 -1.06 12.91 3.58
CA ASP A 62 -1.54 11.54 3.67
C ASP A 62 -0.59 10.54 3.00
N SER A 63 -0.19 10.83 1.76
CA SER A 63 0.76 10.01 1.02
C SER A 63 2.13 9.89 1.73
N LEU A 64 2.58 10.96 2.41
CA LEU A 64 3.81 10.92 3.19
C LEU A 64 3.66 10.04 4.45
N CYS A 65 2.51 10.10 5.11
CA CYS A 65 2.21 9.28 6.29
C CYS A 65 2.11 7.80 5.92
N ASP A 66 1.50 7.48 4.78
CA ASP A 66 1.42 6.11 4.26
C ASP A 66 2.79 5.56 3.93
N LEU A 67 3.63 6.35 3.26
CA LEU A 67 5.00 5.96 2.98
C LEU A 67 5.77 5.66 4.28
N ALA A 68 5.59 6.49 5.31
CA ALA A 68 6.22 6.27 6.61
C ALA A 68 5.77 4.92 7.22
N VAL A 69 4.47 4.65 7.28
CA VAL A 69 3.93 3.37 7.79
C VAL A 69 4.45 2.20 6.95
N TYR A 70 4.43 2.29 5.62
CA TYR A 70 4.90 1.23 4.73
C TYR A 70 6.38 0.92 4.90
N ILE A 71 7.23 1.89 5.20
CA ILE A 71 8.65 1.65 5.53
C ILE A 71 8.80 0.98 6.89
N THR A 72 7.93 1.30 7.86
CA THR A 72 8.00 0.72 9.20
C THR A 72 7.67 -0.77 9.23
N ILE A 73 6.83 -1.25 8.31
CA ILE A 73 6.41 -2.66 8.23
C ILE A 73 7.60 -3.62 8.02
N PRO A 74 8.40 -3.52 6.94
CA PRO A 74 9.52 -4.43 6.72
C PRO A 74 10.61 -4.29 7.79
N LEU A 75 10.87 -3.07 8.29
CA LEU A 75 11.84 -2.84 9.37
C LEU A 75 11.38 -3.50 10.68
N GLY A 76 10.13 -3.27 11.07
CA GLY A 76 9.54 -3.88 12.26
C GLY A 76 9.46 -5.39 12.15
N ALA A 77 9.10 -5.91 10.97
CA ALA A 77 9.09 -7.35 10.69
C ALA A 77 10.48 -7.98 10.81
N TRP A 78 11.53 -7.30 10.32
CA TRP A 78 12.91 -7.77 10.44
C TRP A 78 13.40 -7.80 11.89
N TRP A 79 13.03 -6.82 12.71
CA TRP A 79 13.39 -6.78 14.13
C TRP A 79 12.62 -7.81 14.97
N LEU A 80 11.31 -7.97 14.74
CA LEU A 80 10.47 -8.85 15.55
C LEU A 80 10.52 -10.31 15.10
N TRP A 81 10.63 -10.57 13.79
CA TRP A 81 10.55 -11.92 13.22
C TRP A 81 11.56 -12.13 12.07
N PRO A 82 12.88 -12.03 12.31
CA PRO A 82 13.87 -12.16 11.24
C PRO A 82 13.82 -13.51 10.51
N GLU A 83 13.55 -14.60 11.23
CA GLU A 83 13.43 -15.94 10.65
C GLU A 83 12.20 -16.06 9.75
N LEU A 84 11.08 -15.42 10.12
CA LEU A 84 9.89 -15.32 9.30
C LEU A 84 10.19 -14.57 8.00
N VAL A 85 10.87 -13.42 8.11
CA VAL A 85 11.23 -12.61 6.93
C VAL A 85 12.16 -13.37 6.00
N ARG A 86 13.15 -14.11 6.54
CA ARG A 86 14.02 -14.97 5.71
C ARG A 86 13.24 -16.08 5.03
N ARG A 87 12.31 -16.73 5.73
CA ARG A 87 11.47 -17.80 5.17
C ARG A 87 10.58 -17.30 4.04
N GLU A 88 9.95 -16.15 4.24
CA GLU A 88 9.00 -15.55 3.31
C GLU A 88 9.65 -14.55 2.33
N ALA A 89 10.98 -14.48 2.32
CA ALA A 89 11.77 -13.57 1.48
C ALA A 89 11.35 -13.52 -0.01
N PRO A 90 11.08 -14.65 -0.71
CA PRO A 90 10.65 -14.58 -2.11
C PRO A 90 9.31 -13.85 -2.28
N TYR A 91 8.37 -13.99 -1.34
CA TYR A 91 7.09 -13.30 -1.38
C TYR A 91 7.24 -11.81 -1.09
N PHE A 92 8.04 -11.45 -0.09
CA PHE A 92 8.37 -10.04 0.19
C PHE A 92 9.09 -9.36 -0.98
N ALA A 93 10.08 -10.04 -1.58
CA ALA A 93 10.78 -9.54 -2.76
C ALA A 93 9.83 -9.33 -3.95
N THR A 94 8.89 -10.26 -4.15
CA THR A 94 7.86 -10.14 -5.19
C THR A 94 6.95 -8.95 -4.95
N LEU A 95 6.52 -8.71 -3.70
CA LEU A 95 5.73 -7.54 -3.32
C LEU A 95 6.46 -6.22 -3.61
N VAL A 96 7.74 -6.13 -3.22
CA VAL A 96 8.57 -4.96 -3.51
C VAL A 96 8.70 -4.76 -5.03
N ALA A 97 8.91 -5.83 -5.80
CA ALA A 97 8.97 -5.75 -7.26
C ALA A 97 7.64 -5.29 -7.87
N CYS A 98 6.50 -5.76 -7.35
CA CYS A 98 5.17 -5.33 -7.80
C CYS A 98 4.88 -3.86 -7.48
N PHE A 99 5.45 -3.33 -6.40
CA PHE A 99 5.31 -1.92 -6.03
C PHE A 99 6.24 -1.01 -6.86
N VAL A 100 7.50 -1.41 -7.06
CA VAL A 100 8.51 -0.60 -7.75
C VAL A 100 8.40 -0.72 -9.28
N GLY A 101 8.08 -1.90 -9.80
CA GLY A 101 8.07 -2.23 -11.22
C GLY A 101 7.20 -1.29 -12.08
N PRO A 102 5.91 -1.09 -11.75
CA PRO A 102 5.04 -0.15 -12.48
C PRO A 102 5.56 1.29 -12.47
N GLY A 103 6.14 1.74 -11.35
CA GLY A 103 6.75 3.07 -11.25
C GLY A 103 7.96 3.23 -12.17
N LEU A 104 8.86 2.24 -12.20
CA LEU A 104 10.02 2.23 -13.09
C LEU A 104 9.61 2.19 -14.57
N ALA A 105 8.59 1.40 -14.89
CA ALA A 105 8.00 1.36 -16.22
C ALA A 105 7.47 2.73 -16.67
N ALA A 106 6.71 3.41 -15.82
CA ALA A 106 6.20 4.75 -16.11
C ALA A 106 7.33 5.76 -16.27
N LEU A 107 8.35 5.70 -15.42
CA LEU A 107 9.53 6.56 -15.51
C LEU A 107 10.31 6.33 -16.82
N ALA A 108 10.53 5.07 -17.21
CA ALA A 108 11.23 4.70 -18.42
C ALA A 108 10.51 5.18 -19.69
N LYS A 109 9.17 5.09 -19.71
CA LYS A 109 8.38 5.49 -20.88
C LYS A 109 8.14 7.00 -20.95
N PHE A 110 7.83 7.63 -19.82
CA PHE A 110 7.29 9.00 -19.81
C PHE A 110 8.21 10.03 -19.16
N GLY A 111 9.34 9.60 -18.57
CA GLY A 111 10.24 10.48 -17.82
C GLY A 111 9.66 10.98 -16.49
N ARG A 112 8.48 10.48 -16.07
CA ARG A 112 7.82 10.82 -14.80
C ARG A 112 7.05 9.63 -14.24
N LEU A 113 6.92 9.57 -12.91
CA LEU A 113 6.09 8.57 -12.25
C LEU A 113 4.62 8.75 -12.63
N ALA A 114 3.91 7.64 -12.82
CA ALA A 114 2.48 7.61 -13.05
C ALA A 114 1.83 6.61 -12.09
N THR A 115 0.66 6.95 -11.56
CA THR A 115 -0.10 6.12 -10.62
C THR A 115 -1.51 5.96 -11.14
N TYR A 116 -1.91 4.73 -11.44
CA TYR A 116 -3.15 4.48 -12.17
C TYR A 116 -4.34 4.19 -11.24
N HIS A 117 -4.10 3.89 -9.95
CA HIS A 117 -5.14 3.66 -8.93
C HIS A 117 -6.24 2.69 -9.40
N THR A 118 -5.84 1.62 -10.10
CA THR A 118 -6.79 0.65 -10.66
C THR A 118 -7.57 -0.07 -9.56
N TRP A 119 -8.73 -0.63 -9.91
CA TRP A 119 -9.49 -1.46 -8.98
C TRP A 119 -8.69 -2.67 -8.48
N LEU A 120 -7.82 -3.22 -9.32
CA LEU A 120 -7.00 -4.38 -8.97
C LEU A 120 -5.92 -4.02 -7.94
N VAL A 121 -5.30 -2.84 -8.05
CA VAL A 121 -4.37 -2.31 -7.02
C VAL A 121 -5.08 -2.16 -5.67
N LYS A 122 -6.29 -1.60 -5.64
CA LYS A 122 -7.07 -1.46 -4.38
C LYS A 122 -7.37 -2.82 -3.75
N ALA A 123 -7.75 -3.80 -4.57
CA ALA A 123 -7.96 -5.17 -4.11
C ALA A 123 -6.66 -5.77 -3.56
N ALA A 124 -5.55 -5.63 -4.29
CA ALA A 124 -4.22 -6.12 -3.93
C ALA A 124 -3.74 -5.56 -2.57
N VAL A 125 -3.90 -4.26 -2.35
CA VAL A 125 -3.55 -3.61 -1.07
C VAL A 125 -4.37 -4.18 0.07
N PHE A 126 -5.68 -4.32 -0.11
CA PHE A 126 -6.56 -4.85 0.94
C PHE A 126 -6.23 -6.30 1.32
N VAL A 127 -6.07 -7.19 0.32
CA VAL A 127 -5.76 -8.60 0.60
C VAL A 127 -4.35 -8.78 1.16
N THR A 128 -3.39 -7.98 0.72
CA THR A 128 -2.01 -8.01 1.23
C THR A 128 -1.94 -7.50 2.66
N GLY A 129 -2.56 -6.36 2.96
CA GLY A 129 -2.60 -5.81 4.31
C GLY A 129 -3.24 -6.79 5.29
N SER A 130 -4.38 -7.39 4.91
CA SER A 130 -5.06 -8.41 5.70
C SER A 130 -4.19 -9.67 5.89
N GLY A 131 -3.55 -10.15 4.83
CA GLY A 131 -2.66 -11.31 4.87
C GLY A 131 -1.43 -11.09 5.76
N LEU A 132 -0.83 -9.89 5.73
CA LEU A 132 0.28 -9.50 6.60
C LEU A 132 -0.14 -9.47 8.07
N LEU A 133 -1.32 -8.94 8.39
CA LEU A 133 -1.82 -8.95 9.77
C LEU A 133 -2.01 -10.37 10.31
N VAL A 134 -2.56 -11.29 9.50
CA VAL A 134 -2.69 -12.71 9.89
C VAL A 134 -1.32 -13.34 10.08
N LEU A 135 -0.38 -13.09 9.17
CA LEU A 135 0.99 -13.62 9.24
C LEU A 135 1.72 -13.15 10.51
N PHE A 136 1.70 -11.85 10.80
CA PHE A 136 2.37 -11.28 11.97
C PHE A 136 1.68 -11.60 13.30
N ALA A 137 0.38 -11.89 13.28
CA ALA A 137 -0.33 -12.40 14.45
C ALA A 137 0.03 -13.86 14.78
N GLY A 138 0.94 -14.50 14.03
CA GLY A 138 1.30 -15.90 14.20
C GLY A 138 0.32 -16.88 13.55
N GLY A 139 -0.56 -16.39 12.68
CA GLY A 139 -1.48 -17.20 11.89
C GLY A 139 -0.80 -17.94 10.73
N PRO A 140 -1.58 -18.67 9.92
CA PRO A 140 -1.04 -19.38 8.77
C PRO A 140 -0.57 -18.40 7.68
N ALA A 141 0.45 -18.78 6.91
CA ALA A 141 1.04 -17.94 5.86
C ALA A 141 0.26 -17.94 4.53
N TRP A 142 -0.64 -18.91 4.32
CA TRP A 142 -1.36 -19.05 3.05
C TRP A 142 -2.17 -17.80 2.64
N PRO A 143 -2.79 -16.99 3.53
CA PRO A 143 -3.50 -15.79 3.10
C PRO A 143 -2.55 -14.75 2.50
N PHE A 144 -1.36 -14.62 3.06
CA PHE A 144 -0.30 -13.76 2.53
C PHE A 144 0.21 -14.29 1.18
N HIS A 145 0.44 -15.60 1.05
CA HIS A 145 0.84 -16.20 -0.22
C HIS A 145 -0.21 -16.02 -1.31
N ALA A 146 -1.49 -16.16 -0.97
CA ALA A 146 -2.61 -15.96 -1.90
C ALA A 146 -2.75 -14.48 -2.34
N ALA A 147 -2.30 -13.52 -1.54
CA ALA A 147 -2.31 -12.11 -1.90
C ALA A 147 -1.24 -11.75 -2.96
N VAL A 148 -0.13 -12.48 -3.02
CA VAL A 148 0.98 -12.18 -3.95
C VAL A 148 0.58 -12.29 -5.43
N PRO A 149 -0.11 -13.34 -5.90
CA PRO A 149 -0.63 -13.39 -7.26
C PRO A 149 -1.54 -12.20 -7.61
N VAL A 150 -2.36 -11.72 -6.67
CA VAL A 150 -3.21 -10.54 -6.88
C VAL A 150 -2.36 -9.29 -7.09
N CYS A 151 -1.28 -9.12 -6.33
CA CYS A 151 -0.32 -8.03 -6.51
C CYS A 151 0.39 -8.10 -7.86
N VAL A 152 0.80 -9.30 -8.29
CA VAL A 152 1.43 -9.50 -9.60
C VAL A 152 0.47 -9.12 -10.72
N LEU A 153 -0.79 -9.56 -10.65
CA LEU A 153 -1.80 -9.17 -11.64
C LEU A 153 -2.05 -7.66 -11.66
N ALA A 154 -2.10 -7.02 -10.48
CA ALA A 154 -2.23 -5.56 -10.37
C ALA A 154 -1.06 -4.83 -11.03
N ALA A 155 0.17 -5.25 -10.74
CA ALA A 155 1.38 -4.65 -11.30
C ALA A 155 1.44 -4.84 -12.83
N LEU A 156 1.07 -6.02 -13.33
CA LEU A 156 0.97 -6.28 -14.77
C LEU A 156 -0.09 -5.41 -15.44
N GLU A 157 -1.23 -5.15 -14.78
CA GLU A 157 -2.24 -4.24 -15.28
C GLU A 157 -1.69 -2.81 -15.42
N GLU A 158 -1.01 -2.29 -14.39
CA GLU A 158 -0.43 -0.93 -14.42
C GLU A 158 0.68 -0.79 -15.47
N VAL A 159 1.53 -1.81 -15.60
CA VAL A 159 2.52 -1.90 -16.69
C VAL A 159 1.79 -1.90 -18.03
N ALA A 160 0.80 -2.75 -18.25
CA ALA A 160 0.09 -2.76 -19.53
C ALA A 160 -0.57 -1.41 -19.85
N ILE A 161 -1.22 -0.74 -18.89
CA ILE A 161 -1.76 0.62 -19.04
C ILE A 161 -0.65 1.61 -19.44
N THR A 162 0.51 1.54 -18.78
CA THR A 162 1.67 2.38 -19.09
C THR A 162 2.05 2.26 -20.57
N TRP A 163 2.17 1.04 -21.10
CA TRP A 163 2.56 0.84 -22.50
C TRP A 163 1.47 1.22 -23.50
N MET A 164 0.20 1.15 -23.10
CA MET A 164 -0.93 1.52 -23.96
C MET A 164 -1.13 3.04 -24.07
N LEU A 165 -0.86 3.80 -23.02
CA LEU A 165 -1.13 5.24 -23.03
C LEU A 165 -0.04 6.02 -23.78
N PRO A 166 -0.37 6.97 -24.67
CA PRO A 166 0.64 7.82 -25.30
C PRO A 166 1.25 8.85 -24.33
N GLU A 167 0.49 9.24 -23.31
CA GLU A 167 0.89 10.21 -22.29
C GLU A 167 0.44 9.75 -20.89
N PRO A 168 1.13 10.19 -19.82
CA PRO A 168 0.75 9.86 -18.44
C PRO A 168 -0.62 10.41 -18.09
N ARG A 169 -1.50 9.54 -17.62
CA ARG A 169 -2.83 9.89 -17.11
C ARG A 169 -2.99 9.35 -15.70
N ALA A 170 -3.41 10.21 -14.77
CA ALA A 170 -3.75 9.79 -13.42
C ALA A 170 -5.15 9.14 -13.40
N ASN A 171 -5.37 8.21 -12.46
CA ASN A 171 -6.69 7.65 -12.13
C ASN A 171 -7.40 6.93 -13.29
N VAL A 172 -6.74 5.92 -13.86
CA VAL A 172 -7.33 5.03 -14.86
C VAL A 172 -7.93 3.82 -14.13
N PRO A 173 -9.26 3.65 -14.06
CA PRO A 173 -9.87 2.66 -13.16
C PRO A 173 -9.49 1.21 -13.48
N SER A 174 -9.23 0.90 -14.75
CA SER A 174 -8.73 -0.40 -15.20
C SER A 174 -8.20 -0.33 -16.63
N LEU A 175 -7.52 -1.38 -17.08
CA LEU A 175 -7.02 -1.50 -18.45
C LEU A 175 -8.13 -1.37 -19.51
N TRP A 176 -9.33 -1.89 -19.21
CA TRP A 176 -10.51 -1.71 -20.07
C TRP A 176 -10.85 -0.23 -20.33
N HIS A 177 -10.68 0.62 -19.33
CA HIS A 177 -10.94 2.06 -19.47
C HIS A 177 -9.82 2.78 -20.24
N ALA A 178 -8.59 2.25 -20.21
CA ALA A 178 -7.50 2.74 -21.05
C ALA A 178 -7.72 2.39 -22.55
N MET A 179 -8.36 1.25 -22.82
CA MET A 179 -8.60 0.74 -24.18
C MET A 179 -9.69 1.47 -24.96
N ARG A 180 -10.64 2.14 -24.30
CA ARG A 180 -11.75 2.79 -25.02
C ARG A 180 -11.29 4.14 -25.58
N PRO A 181 -11.37 4.35 -26.92
CA PRO A 181 -11.32 5.68 -27.48
C PRO A 181 -12.50 6.46 -26.92
N ARG A 182 -12.23 7.60 -26.25
CA ARG A 182 -13.29 8.58 -26.03
C ARG A 182 -13.45 9.33 -27.36
N HIS A 183 -14.58 9.07 -28.04
CA HIS A 183 -15.13 10.01 -29.02
C HIS A 183 -15.44 11.35 -28.33
#